data_AF-A0A392UVA7-F1
#
_entry.id   AF-A0A392UVA7-F1
#
_cell.length_a   1.000
_cell.length_b   1.000
_cell.length_c   1.000
_cell.angle_alpha   90.00
_cell.angle_beta   90.00
_cell.angle_gamma   90.00
#
_symmetry.space_group_name_H-M   'P 1'
#
loop_
_entity.id
_entity.type
_entity.pdbx_description
1 polymer ?
#
loop_
_entity_poly.entity_id
_entity_poly.type
_entity_poly.pdbx_seq_one_letter_code
_entity_poly.pdbx_strand_id
1 'polypeptide(L)' 'MLELRLVQGSLLKKVLESIKELVTDANFDCSSTGFSLQAMDSSHVALVALLLRSEGFEHYR' A
#
# COMPACT_ATOMS: atom_id res chain seq x y z
N MET A 1 -3.73 -5.65 17.16
CA MET A 1 -2.92 -6.59 16.35
C MET A 1 -3.54 -6.59 14.97
N LEU A 2 -2.80 -6.11 13.96
CA LEU A 2 -3.25 -5.98 12.58
C LEU A 2 -3.11 -7.33 11.85
N GLU A 3 -4.16 -7.77 11.16
CA GLU A 3 -4.16 -8.98 10.33
C GLU A 3 -4.85 -8.71 8.99
N LEU A 4 -4.07 -8.81 7.90
CA LEU A 4 -4.52 -8.52 6.54
C LEU A 4 -4.29 -9.75 5.66
N ARG A 5 -5.34 -10.26 5.03
CA ARG A 5 -5.26 -11.39 4.09
C ARG A 5 -5.75 -10.98 2.72
N LEU A 6 -4.87 -11.05 1.73
CA LEU A 6 -5.20 -10.84 0.33
C LEU A 6 -5.60 -12.16 -0.33
N VAL A 7 -6.61 -12.11 -1.20
CA VAL A 7 -7.00 -13.25 -2.06
C VAL A 7 -5.81 -13.69 -2.95
N GLN A 8 -5.02 -12.73 -3.42
CA GLN A 8 -3.81 -12.97 -4.22
C GLN A 8 -2.67 -12.06 -3.75
N GLY A 9 -1.66 -12.63 -3.09
CA GLY A 9 -0.48 -11.87 -2.65
C GLY A 9 0.34 -11.27 -3.80
N SER A 10 0.21 -11.79 -5.02
CA SER A 10 0.87 -11.25 -6.21
C SER A 10 0.42 -9.82 -6.56
N LEU A 11 -0.79 -9.43 -6.15
CA LEU A 11 -1.31 -8.06 -6.31
C LEU A 11 -0.39 -7.06 -5.62
N LEU A 12 -0.19 -7.23 -4.30
CA LEU A 12 0.64 -6.32 -3.51
C LEU A 12 2.09 -6.34 -4.02
N LYS A 13 2.62 -7.53 -4.34
CA LYS A 13 3.98 -7.65 -4.92
C LYS A 13 4.15 -6.80 -6.19
N LYS A 14 3.26 -6.94 -7.17
CA LYS A 14 3.35 -6.19 -8.44
C LYS A 14 3.26 -4.69 -8.21
N VAL A 15 2.42 -4.25 -7.27
CA VAL A 15 2.26 -2.84 -6.96
C VAL A 15 3.52 -2.28 -6.28
N LEU A 16 4.09 -2.99 -5.30
CA LEU A 16 5.34 -2.59 -4.64
C LEU A 16 6.52 -2.56 -5.62
N GLU A 17 6.64 -3.56 -6.49
CA GLU A 17 7.67 -3.57 -7.54
C GLU A 17 7.56 -2.38 -8.50
N SER A 18 6.35 -1.84 -8.71
CA SER A 18 6.13 -0.69 -9.60
C SER A 18 6.51 0.65 -8.95
N ILE A 19 6.54 0.73 -7.62
CA ILE A 19 6.82 1.99 -6.88
C ILE A 19 8.20 2.03 -6.22
N LYS A 20 8.90 0.89 -6.11
CA LYS A 20 10.18 0.78 -5.39
C LYS A 20 11.30 1.69 -5.94
N GLU A 21 11.27 2.01 -7.23
CA GLU A 21 12.27 2.88 -7.86
C GLU A 21 11.96 4.37 -7.64
N LEU A 22 10.74 4.70 -7.20
CA LEU A 22 10.29 6.07 -6.96
C LEU A 22 10.41 6.46 -5.49
N VAL A 23 10.14 5.50 -4.59
CA VAL A 23 10.01 5.74 -3.15
C VAL A 23 10.92 4.78 -2.39
N THR A 24 11.92 5.35 -1.69
CA THR A 24 12.87 4.58 -0.87
C THR A 24 12.24 4.12 0.45
N ASP A 25 11.53 5.02 1.11
CA ASP A 25 10.93 4.81 2.43
C ASP A 25 9.50 5.36 2.44
N ALA A 26 8.57 4.57 2.97
CA ALA A 26 7.18 4.98 3.11
C ALA A 26 6.49 4.25 4.27
N ASN A 27 5.47 4.91 4.80
CA ASN A 27 4.65 4.35 5.86
C ASN A 27 3.37 3.75 5.26
N PHE A 28 3.03 2.54 5.70
CA PHE A 28 1.70 2.00 5.47
C PHE A 28 0.78 2.42 6.61
N ASP A 29 -0.22 3.23 6.27
CA ASP A 29 -1.28 3.62 7.19
C ASP A 29 -2.43 2.60 7.08
N CYS A 30 -2.71 1.94 8.20
CA CYS A 30 -3.75 0.93 8.33
C CYS A 30 -4.84 1.45 9.26
N SER A 31 -6.03 1.62 8.69
CA SER A 31 -7.23 2.06 9.40
C SER A 31 -8.33 1.02 9.29
N SER A 32 -9.43 1.16 10.04
CA SER A 32 -10.61 0.29 9.88
C SER A 32 -11.22 0.31 8.47
N THR A 33 -10.90 1.32 7.66
CA THR A 33 -11.43 1.50 6.31
C THR A 33 -10.51 0.99 5.21
N GLY A 34 -9.23 0.74 5.51
CA GLY A 34 -8.28 0.29 4.51
C GLY A 34 -6.82 0.50 4.85
N PHE A 35 -6.01 -0.05 3.96
CA PHE A 35 -4.55 -0.04 3.95
C PHE A 35 -4.09 0.96 2.89
N SER A 36 -3.31 1.96 3.28
CA SER A 36 -2.91 3.05 2.41
C SER A 36 -1.44 3.40 2.56
N LEU A 37 -0.89 4.03 1.53
CA LEU A 37 0.47 4.55 1.53
C LEU A 37 0.48 5.85 0.75
N GLN A 38 1.17 6.86 1.27
CA GLN A 38 1.44 8.09 0.56
C GLN A 38 2.88 8.51 0.78
N ALA A 39 3.60 8.75 -0.31
CA ALA A 39 4.99 9.21 -0.28
C ALA A 39 5.30 10.05 -1.52
N MET A 40 6.21 11.01 -1.37
CA MET A 40 6.77 11.71 -2.52
C MET A 40 7.96 10.94 -3.07
N ASP A 41 8.22 11.10 -4.36
CA ASP A 41 9.47 10.66 -4.96
C ASP A 41 10.66 11.49 -4.43
N SER A 42 11.88 11.05 -4.72
CA SER A 42 13.11 11.71 -4.27
C SER A 42 13.28 13.15 -4.77
N SER A 43 12.64 13.53 -5.88
CA SER A 43 12.65 14.91 -6.39
C SER A 43 11.54 15.77 -5.80
N HIS A 44 10.63 15.19 -5.00
CA HIS A 44 9.45 15.85 -4.45
C HIS A 44 8.48 16.45 -5.50
N VAL A 45 8.46 15.87 -6.70
CA VAL A 45 7.61 16.32 -7.83
C VAL A 45 6.39 15.41 -8.01
N ALA A 46 6.55 14.11 -7.79
CA ALA A 46 5.53 13.10 -7.97
C ALA A 46 5.07 12.53 -6.62
N LEU A 47 3.75 12.52 -6.41
CA LEU A 47 3.13 11.88 -5.27
C LEU A 47 2.70 10.47 -5.63
N VAL A 48 3.23 9.48 -4.93
CA VAL A 48 2.75 8.10 -4.97
C VAL A 48 1.67 7.96 -3.90
N ALA A 49 0.45 7.59 -4.32
CA ALA A 49 -0.67 7.32 -3.42
C ALA A 49 -1.29 5.95 -3.73
N LEU A 50 -1.40 5.12 -2.71
CA LEU A 50 -2.00 3.78 -2.76
C LEU A 50 -3.11 3.68 -1.73
N LEU A 51 -4.25 3.10 -2.13
CA LEU A 51 -5.35 2.78 -1.25
C LEU A 51 -5.93 1.42 -1.62
N LEU A 52 -5.84 0.48 -0.69
CA LEU A 52 -6.55 -0.79 -0.71
C LEU A 52 -7.64 -0.74 0.37
N ARG A 53 -8.90 -0.67 -0.07
CA ARG A 53 -10.05 -0.67 0.85
C ARG A 53 -10.15 -2.01 1.57
N SER A 54 -10.62 -1.99 2.83
CA SER A 54 -10.76 -3.19 3.66
C SER A 54 -11.64 -4.26 3.01
N GLU A 55 -12.67 -3.86 2.25
CA GLU A 55 -13.54 -4.74 1.45
C GLU A 55 -12.81 -5.56 0.37
N GLY A 56 -11.60 -5.14 -0.03
CA GLY A 56 -10.78 -5.84 -1.02
C GLY A 56 -9.93 -6.98 -0.44
N PHE A 57 -9.97 -7.18 0.88
CA PHE A 57 -9.23 -8.23 1.57
C PHE A 57 -10.18 -9.39 1.93
N GLU A 58 -9.64 -10.61 1.94
CA GLU A 58 -10.36 -11.79 2.44
C GLU A 58 -10.53 -11.73 3.96
N HIS A 59 -9.55 -11.14 4.65
CA HIS A 59 -9.59 -10.86 6.09
C HIS A 59 -8.92 -9.52 6.38
N TYR A 60 -9.56 -8.69 7.21
CA TYR A 60 -9.07 -7.37 7.60
C TYR A 60 -9.43 -7.12 9.07
N ARG A 61 -8.43 -7.10 9.97
CA ARG A 61 -8.59 -6.84 11.40
C ARG A 61 -7.50 -5.96 11.97
#